data_AF-A0A1L1YLY6-F1
#
_entry.id   AF-A0A1L1YLY6-F1
#
_cell.length_a   1.000
_cell.length_b   1.000
_cell.length_c   1.000
_cell.angle_alpha   90.00
_cell.angle_beta   90.00
_cell.angle_gamma   90.00
#
_symmetry.space_group_name_H-M   'P 1'
#
loop_
_entity.id
_entity.type
_entity.pdbx_description
1 polymer ?
#
loop_
_entity_poly.entity_id
_entity_poly.type
_entity_poly.pdbx_seq_one_letter_code
_entity_poly.pdbx_strand_id
1 'polypeptide(L)'
;QLELLGQSIYDFVHPCDQEELRDLLTPRPGPSKKSQTEQSTERNFFLRMKSTLTSRGRTVNIKSATWKVLHCTGRIRPFGGDADGSTSPPADRVMTLLCEPVPHPSSVEFPLDTCTFLTRHSMDLRFTHCEG
;
A
#
# COMPACT_ATOMS: atom_id res chain seq x y z
N GLN A 1 20.04 0.48 8.09
CA GLN A 1 18.61 0.28 7.75
C GLN A 1 17.75 1.33 8.48
N LEU A 2 18.05 2.62 8.28
CA LEU A 2 17.37 3.74 8.96
C LEU A 2 17.07 4.91 8.02
N GLU A 3 17.29 4.74 6.71
CA GLU A 3 17.39 5.84 5.74
C GLU A 3 16.04 6.47 5.35
N LEU A 4 14.92 5.87 5.75
CA LEU A 4 13.57 6.31 5.34
C LEU A 4 12.78 7.01 6.44
N LEU A 5 13.21 6.93 7.70
CA LEU A 5 12.48 7.51 8.82
C LEU A 5 12.52 9.03 8.76
N GLY A 6 11.36 9.66 8.97
CA GLY A 6 11.21 11.13 8.93
C GLY A 6 11.28 11.75 7.53
N GLN A 7 11.46 10.94 6.48
CA GLN A 7 11.46 11.41 5.10
C GLN A 7 10.05 11.41 4.51
N SER A 8 9.84 12.21 3.47
CA SER A 8 8.58 12.21 2.73
C SER A 8 8.40 10.89 2.00
N ILE A 9 7.24 10.24 2.19
CA ILE A 9 6.91 9.00 1.46
C ILE A 9 6.88 9.21 -0.06
N TYR A 10 6.56 10.43 -0.52
CA TYR A 10 6.47 10.76 -1.94
C TYR A 10 7.81 10.68 -2.67
N ASP A 11 8.95 10.77 -1.97
CA ASP A 11 10.28 10.60 -2.56
C ASP A 11 10.57 9.13 -2.96
N PHE A 12 9.79 8.20 -2.40
CA PHE A 12 9.99 6.75 -2.57
C PHE A 12 8.82 6.06 -3.28
N VAL A 13 7.72 6.78 -3.54
CA VAL A 13 6.53 6.29 -4.25
C VAL A 13 6.61 6.63 -5.73
N HIS A 14 6.09 5.73 -6.57
CA HIS A 14 6.01 5.97 -8.01
C HIS A 14 5.16 7.22 -8.30
N PRO A 15 5.59 8.15 -9.17
CA PRO A 15 4.89 9.41 -9.41
C PRO A 15 3.40 9.26 -9.76
N CYS A 16 3.04 8.24 -10.55
CA CYS A 16 1.64 7.97 -10.92
C CYS A 16 0.75 7.52 -9.75
N ASP A 17 1.31 7.08 -8.62
CA ASP A 17 0.53 6.61 -7.46
C ASP A 17 0.39 7.71 -6.39
N GLN A 18 1.10 8.84 -6.55
CA GLN A 18 1.15 9.88 -5.53
C GLN A 18 -0.20 10.59 -5.34
N GLU A 19 -0.98 10.76 -6.40
CA GLU A 19 -2.31 11.36 -6.33
C GLU A 19 -3.28 10.47 -5.56
N GLU A 20 -3.31 9.18 -5.89
CA GLU A 20 -4.11 8.19 -5.16
C GLU A 20 -3.72 8.12 -3.68
N LEU A 21 -2.41 8.12 -3.38
CA LEU A 21 -1.93 8.14 -2.00
C LEU A 21 -2.34 9.41 -1.24
N ARG A 22 -2.31 10.58 -1.89
CA ARG A 22 -2.81 11.83 -1.30
C ARG A 22 -4.29 11.71 -0.95
N ASP A 23 -5.10 11.23 -1.88
CA ASP A 23 -6.54 11.04 -1.69
C ASP A 23 -6.86 10.09 -0.52
N LEU A 24 -6.04 9.05 -0.32
CA LEU A 24 -6.20 8.10 0.79
C LEU A 24 -5.86 8.72 2.16
N LEU A 25 -4.95 9.69 2.20
CA LEU A 25 -4.52 10.43 3.39
C LEU A 25 -5.47 11.57 3.76
N THR A 26 -6.04 12.25 2.76
CA THR A 26 -6.91 13.42 2.96
C THR A 26 -8.31 12.99 3.45
N PRO A 27 -8.90 13.66 4.45
CA PRO A 27 -10.31 13.47 4.78
C PRO A 27 -11.16 13.93 3.60
N ARG A 28 -12.02 13.07 3.03
CA ARG A 28 -13.02 13.53 2.06
C ARG A 28 -14.10 14.34 2.79
N PRO A 29 -14.30 15.63 2.51
CA PRO A 29 -15.44 16.38 3.04
C PRO A 29 -16.70 15.93 2.28
N GLY A 30 -17.37 14.90 2.79
CA GLY A 30 -18.66 14.46 2.25
C GLY A 30 -19.81 15.31 2.80
N PRO A 31 -20.81 15.73 2.00
CA PRO A 31 -21.90 16.63 2.42
C PRO A 31 -23.04 15.95 3.19
N SER A 32 -22.84 14.78 3.80
CA SER A 32 -23.94 13.93 4.27
C SER A 32 -23.78 13.50 5.73
N LYS A 33 -24.42 14.24 6.64
CA LYS A 33 -24.53 13.93 8.09
C LYS A 33 -25.25 12.60 8.43
N LYS A 34 -25.56 11.74 7.45
CA LYS A 34 -26.24 10.46 7.64
C LYS A 34 -25.42 9.21 7.24
N SER A 35 -24.24 9.39 6.65
CA SER A 35 -23.32 8.27 6.30
C SER A 35 -21.91 8.44 6.86
N GLN A 36 -21.75 9.35 7.85
CA GLN A 36 -20.45 9.68 8.43
C GLN A 36 -19.96 8.64 9.44
N THR A 37 -20.79 7.66 9.80
CA THR A 37 -20.43 6.57 10.73
C THR A 37 -19.43 5.58 10.14
N GLU A 38 -19.24 5.55 8.82
CA GLU A 38 -18.32 4.59 8.17
C GLU A 38 -17.52 5.22 7.01
N GLN A 39 -16.91 6.39 7.21
CA GLN A 39 -15.63 6.58 6.51
C GLN A 39 -14.68 5.56 7.11
N SER A 40 -14.60 4.39 6.48
CA SER A 40 -13.80 3.28 6.98
C SER A 40 -12.41 3.82 7.32
N THR A 41 -12.05 3.72 8.60
CA THR A 41 -10.70 4.04 9.04
C THR A 41 -9.72 3.06 8.41
N GLU A 42 -10.20 1.92 7.90
CA GLU A 42 -9.41 0.91 7.23
C GLU A 42 -8.93 1.38 5.86
N ARG A 43 -7.73 0.92 5.52
CA ARG A 43 -7.05 1.19 4.27
C ARG A 43 -6.62 -0.15 3.70
N ASN A 44 -6.89 -0.34 2.42
CA ASN A 44 -6.53 -1.53 1.66
C ASN A 44 -6.28 -1.08 0.21
N PHE A 45 -5.02 -1.03 -0.19
CA PHE A 45 -4.62 -0.51 -1.51
C PHE A 45 -3.28 -1.11 -1.93
N PHE A 46 -2.88 -0.84 -3.18
CA PHE A 46 -1.56 -1.19 -3.68
C PHE A 46 -0.73 0.06 -3.92
N LEU A 47 0.58 -0.02 -3.68
CA LEU A 47 1.50 1.09 -3.83
C LEU A 47 2.81 0.64 -4.47
N ARG A 48 3.28 1.35 -5.50
CA ARG A 48 4.63 1.11 -6.06
C ARG A 48 5.65 1.93 -5.29
N MET A 49 6.59 1.24 -4.64
CA MET A 49 7.70 1.85 -3.90
C MET A 49 9.06 1.48 -4.48
N LYS A 50 10.04 2.37 -4.32
CA LYS A 50 11.44 2.12 -4.69
C LYS A 50 12.00 0.95 -3.87
N SER A 51 12.60 -0.02 -4.54
CA SER A 51 13.30 -1.14 -3.95
C SER A 51 14.74 -1.20 -4.47
N THR A 52 15.68 -1.16 -3.54
CA THR A 52 17.11 -1.37 -3.80
C THR A 52 17.50 -2.84 -3.81
N LEU A 53 16.55 -3.76 -3.62
CA LEU A 53 16.80 -5.20 -3.61
C LEU A 53 16.40 -5.83 -4.94
N THR A 54 17.40 -6.34 -5.66
CA THR A 54 17.21 -7.11 -6.90
C THR A 54 16.54 -8.46 -6.63
N SER A 55 16.02 -9.12 -7.66
CA SER A 55 15.41 -10.47 -7.55
C SER A 55 16.38 -11.54 -7.05
N ARG A 56 17.70 -11.33 -7.22
CA ARG A 56 18.77 -12.22 -6.71
C ARG A 56 19.26 -11.83 -5.31
N GLY A 57 18.56 -10.94 -4.60
CA GLY A 57 18.91 -10.54 -3.23
C GLY A 57 20.11 -9.58 -3.13
N ARG A 58 20.61 -9.03 -4.24
CA ARG A 58 21.70 -8.04 -4.21
C ARG A 58 21.14 -6.63 -4.01
N THR A 59 21.81 -5.85 -3.17
CA THR A 59 21.50 -4.44 -2.91
C THR A 59 22.13 -3.54 -3.97
N VAL A 60 21.36 -2.59 -4.49
CA VAL A 60 21.80 -1.56 -5.45
C VAL A 60 21.60 -0.15 -4.89
N ASN A 61 22.20 0.84 -5.55
CA ASN A 61 21.99 2.25 -5.23
C ASN A 61 20.51 2.65 -5.47
N ILE A 62 20.00 3.60 -4.68
CA ILE A 62 18.65 4.17 -4.85
C ILE A 62 18.40 4.76 -6.25
N LYS A 63 19.42 5.28 -6.94
CA LYS A 63 19.33 5.74 -8.33
C LYS A 63 19.07 4.62 -9.33
N SER A 64 19.40 3.39 -8.97
CA SER A 64 19.18 2.17 -9.76
C SER A 64 18.06 1.30 -9.16
N ALA A 65 17.29 1.84 -8.22
CA ALA A 65 16.19 1.13 -7.60
C ALA A 65 15.11 0.77 -8.64
N THR A 66 14.47 -0.36 -8.41
CA THR A 66 13.30 -0.81 -9.19
C THR A 66 12.03 -0.47 -8.44
N TRP A 67 10.88 -0.51 -9.11
CA TRP A 67 9.58 -0.35 -8.47
C TRP A 67 9.03 -1.71 -8.06
N LYS A 68 8.71 -1.89 -6.78
CA LYS A 68 7.98 -3.06 -6.28
C LYS A 68 6.59 -2.65 -5.84
N VAL A 69 5.61 -3.48 -6.18
CA VAL A 69 4.23 -3.33 -5.72
C VAL A 69 4.13 -3.90 -4.31
N LEU A 70 3.59 -3.10 -3.40
CA LEU A 70 3.24 -3.50 -2.05
C LEU A 70 1.73 -3.52 -1.89
N HIS A 71 1.20 -4.56 -1.25
CA HIS A 71 -0.15 -4.58 -0.72
C HIS A 71 -0.13 -3.91 0.65
N CYS A 72 -0.87 -2.80 0.79
CA CYS A 72 -0.89 -1.97 1.98
C CYS A 72 -2.24 -2.12 2.68
N THR A 73 -2.25 -2.68 3.88
CA THR A 73 -3.44 -2.82 4.72
C THR A 73 -3.24 -2.15 6.06
N GLY A 74 -4.27 -1.51 6.61
CA GLY A 74 -4.15 -0.88 7.93
C GLY A 74 -5.22 0.14 8.21
N ARG A 75 -4.90 1.17 8.99
CA ARG A 75 -5.87 2.17 9.46
C ARG A 75 -5.32 3.58 9.51
N ILE A 76 -6.18 4.57 9.31
CA ILE A 76 -5.91 5.99 9.54
C ILE A 76 -6.68 6.48 10.78
N ARG A 77 -5.99 7.20 11.65
CA ARG A 77 -6.57 7.75 12.89
C ARG A 77 -6.20 9.23 13.05
N PRO A 78 -7.07 10.04 13.68
CA PRO A 78 -6.68 11.38 14.13
C PRO A 78 -5.47 11.29 15.06
N PHE A 79 -4.58 12.28 14.99
CA PHE A 79 -3.45 12.44 15.88
C PHE A 79 -3.77 13.56 16.87
N GLY A 80 -3.65 13.27 18.18
CA GLY A 80 -3.80 14.28 19.24
C GLY A 80 -5.23 14.60 19.70
N GLY A 81 -6.09 13.60 19.92
CA GLY A 81 -7.42 13.80 20.51
C GLY A 81 -7.67 12.88 21.69
N ASP A 82 -7.38 13.37 22.90
CA ASP A 82 -8.04 13.05 24.18
C ASP A 82 -7.31 13.81 25.33
N ALA A 83 -7.32 15.14 25.27
CA ALA A 83 -7.02 16.00 26.43
C ALA A 83 -7.58 17.40 26.12
N ASP A 84 -8.48 17.87 26.98
CA ASP A 84 -9.08 19.21 26.97
C ASP A 84 -9.91 19.59 25.75
N GLY A 85 -11.23 19.35 25.86
CA GLY A 85 -12.37 20.26 25.63
C GLY A 85 -12.32 21.39 24.59
N SER A 86 -11.35 21.43 23.68
CA SER A 86 -11.17 22.44 22.66
C SER A 86 -11.89 22.01 21.41
N THR A 87 -12.73 22.89 20.89
CA THR A 87 -13.56 22.71 19.69
C THR A 87 -12.76 22.78 18.38
N SER A 88 -11.45 22.55 18.40
CA SER A 88 -10.62 22.57 17.20
C SER A 88 -10.61 21.20 16.51
N PRO A 89 -10.77 21.12 15.18
CA PRO A 89 -10.63 19.85 14.46
C PRO A 89 -9.22 19.30 14.67
N PRO A 90 -9.02 17.97 14.78
CA PRO A 90 -7.69 17.38 14.92
C PRO A 90 -6.82 17.83 13.74
N ALA A 91 -5.72 18.52 14.03
CA ALA A 91 -4.88 19.14 13.00
C ALA A 91 -4.13 18.10 12.16
N ASP A 92 -3.81 16.94 12.75
CA ASP A 92 -2.99 15.90 12.15
C ASP A 92 -3.66 14.52 12.16
N ARG A 93 -3.23 13.65 11.25
CA ARG A 93 -3.67 12.25 11.15
C ARG A 93 -2.47 11.35 10.97
N VAL A 94 -2.55 10.15 11.54
CA VAL A 94 -1.53 9.11 11.37
C VAL A 94 -2.16 7.91 10.68
N MET A 95 -1.49 7.44 9.63
CA MET A 95 -1.81 6.20 8.94
C MET A 95 -0.80 5.14 9.34
N THR A 96 -1.29 4.01 9.83
CA THR A 96 -0.49 2.83 10.18
C THR A 96 -0.84 1.72 9.20
N LEU A 97 0.16 1.19 8.50
CA LEU A 97 0.00 0.17 7.47
C LEU A 97 0.96 -1.00 7.70
N LEU A 98 0.47 -2.20 7.43
CA LEU A 98 1.26 -3.37 7.07
C LEU A 98 1.40 -3.36 5.55
N CYS A 99 2.65 -3.38 5.06
CA CYS A 99 2.95 -3.35 3.64
C CYS A 99 3.69 -4.63 3.24
N GLU A 100 3.04 -5.49 2.46
CA GLU A 100 3.56 -6.80 2.06
C GLU A 100 3.89 -6.80 0.56
N PRO A 101 5.08 -7.25 0.13
CA PRO A 101 5.40 -7.32 -1.29
C PRO A 101 4.56 -8.40 -1.99
N VAL A 102 4.02 -8.09 -3.17
CA VAL A 102 3.29 -9.08 -3.97
C VAL A 102 4.29 -10.14 -4.48
N PRO A 103 4.06 -11.44 -4.21
CA PRO A 103 4.94 -12.51 -4.69
C PRO A 103 5.06 -12.50 -6.21
N HIS A 104 6.28 -12.60 -6.72
CA HIS A 104 6.48 -12.72 -8.17
C HIS A 104 6.08 -14.13 -8.63
N PRO A 105 5.33 -14.27 -9.75
CA PRO A 105 4.86 -15.57 -10.22
C PRO A 105 5.97 -16.52 -10.70
N SER A 106 7.20 -16.03 -10.89
CA SER A 106 8.39 -16.89 -11.13
C SER A 106 9.12 -17.29 -9.84
N SER A 107 8.62 -16.85 -8.69
CA SER A 107 9.20 -17.13 -7.36
C SER A 107 8.27 -17.99 -6.49
N VAL A 108 7.18 -18.52 -7.05
CA VAL A 108 6.37 -19.58 -6.44
C VAL A 108 7.15 -20.90 -6.58
N GLU A 109 8.27 -21.01 -5.88
CA GLU A 109 9.05 -22.24 -5.77
C GLU A 109 8.51 -23.16 -4.66
N PHE A 110 7.43 -22.76 -4.00
CA PHE A 110 6.79 -23.53 -2.94
C PHE A 110 5.75 -24.48 -3.53
N PRO A 111 5.65 -25.73 -3.05
CA PRO A 111 4.56 -26.61 -3.41
C PRO A 111 3.23 -25.95 -3.05
N LEU A 112 2.35 -25.80 -4.04
CA LEU A 112 0.98 -25.39 -3.79
C LEU A 112 0.29 -26.49 -2.97
N ASP A 113 -0.57 -26.09 -2.03
CA ASP A 113 -1.39 -27.06 -1.31
C ASP A 113 -2.53 -27.58 -2.21
N THR A 114 -3.28 -28.57 -1.72
CA THR A 114 -4.44 -29.12 -2.46
C THR A 114 -5.60 -28.13 -2.61
N CYS A 115 -5.50 -26.95 -2.00
CA CYS A 115 -6.50 -25.88 -2.04
C CYS A 115 -6.08 -24.72 -2.95
N THR A 116 -4.92 -24.82 -3.62
CA THR A 116 -4.35 -23.74 -4.45
C THR A 116 -3.99 -24.28 -5.83
N PHE A 117 -4.49 -23.61 -6.87
CA PHE A 117 -4.17 -23.94 -8.27
C PHE A 117 -3.69 -22.68 -9.00
N LEU A 118 -2.91 -22.85 -10.07
CA LEU A 118 -2.32 -21.76 -10.83
C LEU A 118 -3.03 -21.61 -12.18
N THR A 119 -3.35 -20.37 -12.54
CA THR A 119 -3.89 -20.04 -13.87
C THR A 119 -3.05 -18.95 -14.52
N ARG A 120 -2.88 -19.05 -15.84
CA ARG A 120 -2.20 -18.03 -16.66
C ARG A 120 -3.19 -17.46 -17.66
N HIS A 121 -3.14 -16.14 -17.81
CA HIS A 121 -4.06 -15.40 -18.66
C HIS A 121 -3.32 -14.46 -19.61
N SER A 122 -3.94 -14.15 -20.74
CA SER A 122 -3.58 -12.99 -21.55
C SER A 122 -4.03 -11.69 -20.86
N MET A 123 -3.58 -10.53 -21.37
CA MET A 123 -3.87 -9.21 -20.76
C MET A 123 -5.35 -8.83 -20.75
N ASP A 124 -6.17 -9.48 -21.56
CA ASP A 124 -7.63 -9.38 -21.60
C ASP A 124 -8.33 -10.42 -20.71
N LEU A 125 -7.57 -11.06 -19.80
CA LEU A 125 -8.03 -12.02 -18.80
C LEU A 125 -8.63 -13.32 -19.37
N ARG A 126 -8.25 -13.69 -20.60
CA ARG A 126 -8.58 -15.01 -21.15
C ARG A 126 -7.57 -16.06 -20.72
N PHE A 127 -8.07 -17.25 -20.35
CA PHE A 127 -7.23 -18.37 -19.95
C PHE A 127 -6.30 -18.80 -21.10
N THR A 128 -5.04 -19.05 -20.74
CA THR A 128 -4.00 -19.60 -21.63
C THR A 128 -3.42 -20.90 -21.08
N HIS A 129 -3.41 -21.06 -19.76
CA HIS A 129 -2.95 -22.28 -19.08
C HIS A 129 -3.61 -22.40 -17.70
N CYS A 130 -3.78 -23.63 -17.22
CA CYS A 130 -4.30 -23.94 -15.89
C CYS A 130 -3.57 -25.19 -15.37
N GLU A 131 -3.06 -25.13 -14.15
CA GLU A 131 -2.29 -26.18 -13.47
C GLU A 131 -2.87 -26.36 -12.06
N GLY A 132 -3.12 -27.61 -11.65
CA GLY A 132 -3.70 -27.97 -10.36
C GLY A 132 -3.57 -29.47 -10.10
#